data_AF-A0ABC9TJ05-F1
#
_entry.id   AF-A0ABC9TJ05-F1
#
_cell.length_a   1.000
_cell.length_b   1.000
_cell.length_c   1.000
_cell.angle_alpha   90.00
_cell.angle_beta   90.00
_cell.angle_gamma   90.00
#
_symmetry.space_group_name_H-M   'P 1'
#
loop_
_entity.id
_entity.type
_entity.pdbx_description
1 polymer ?
#
loop_
_entity_poly.entity_id
_entity_poly.type
_entity_poly.pdbx_seq_one_letter_code
_entity_poly.pdbx_strand_id
1 'polypeptide(L)'
;MDFEDVFLKILMWVLLLLLGITIFFAIYTVVTNGKNQRILEHQDNVIVKEIDFHPERSTTTMVNTGNGVMVPQYQHSGAYWEIVAEAEIDGQLISASYSLEEKPSFHVGDKLSVKGKELRKIE
;
A
#
# COMPACT_ATOMS: atom_id res chain seq x y z
N MET A 1 12.72 -6.82 -43.32
CA MET A 1 12.10 -6.19 -42.15
C MET A 1 13.13 -5.21 -41.64
N ASP A 2 12.79 -3.93 -41.56
CA ASP A 2 13.76 -2.91 -41.18
C ASP A 2 14.18 -3.08 -39.72
N PHE A 3 15.44 -2.77 -39.45
CA PHE A 3 16.02 -2.89 -38.10
C PHE A 3 15.18 -2.12 -37.06
N GLU A 4 14.67 -0.96 -37.45
CA GLU A 4 13.78 -0.13 -36.63
C GLU A 4 12.50 -0.86 -36.23
N ASP A 5 11.85 -1.58 -37.16
CA ASP A 5 10.63 -2.35 -36.88
C ASP A 5 10.88 -3.52 -35.91
N VAL A 6 12.02 -4.20 -36.06
CA VAL A 6 12.40 -5.30 -35.17
C VAL A 6 12.73 -4.76 -33.78
N PHE A 7 13.49 -3.67 -33.71
CA PHE A 7 13.84 -3.00 -32.46
C PHE A 7 12.61 -2.52 -31.69
N LEU A 8 11.67 -1.84 -32.37
CA LEU A 8 10.43 -1.35 -31.75
C LEU A 8 9.56 -2.50 -31.21
N LYS A 9 9.47 -3.62 -31.93
CA LYS A 9 8.74 -4.80 -31.44
C LYS A 9 9.37 -5.40 -30.19
N ILE A 10 10.69 -5.56 -30.16
CA ILE A 10 11.40 -6.07 -28.98
C ILE A 10 11.21 -5.12 -27.80
N LEU A 11 11.36 -3.82 -28.01
CA LEU A 11 11.16 -2.80 -26.98
C LEU A 11 9.75 -2.87 -26.39
N MET A 12 8.72 -3.01 -27.23
CA MET A 12 7.33 -3.17 -26.80
C MET A 12 7.14 -4.41 -25.90
N TRP A 13 7.69 -5.57 -26.29
CA TRP A 13 7.59 -6.78 -25.48
C TRP A 13 8.29 -6.65 -24.13
N VAL A 14 9.45 -5.98 -24.08
CA VAL A 14 10.16 -5.71 -22.83
C VAL A 14 9.34 -4.80 -21.92
N LEU A 15 8.74 -3.73 -22.45
CA LEU A 15 7.89 -2.82 -21.67
C LEU A 15 6.65 -3.52 -21.13
N LEU A 16 6.00 -4.38 -21.93
CA LEU A 16 4.85 -5.18 -21.48
C LEU A 16 5.23 -6.16 -20.38
N LEU A 17 6.39 -6.81 -20.48
CA LEU A 17 6.89 -7.71 -19.45
C LEU A 17 7.15 -6.96 -18.14
N LEU A 18 7.82 -5.81 -18.21
CA LEU A 18 8.06 -4.96 -17.03
C LEU A 18 6.76 -4.51 -16.38
N LEU A 19 5.76 -4.10 -17.18
CA LEU A 19 4.44 -3.74 -16.68
C LEU A 19 3.74 -4.91 -15.98
N GLY A 20 3.81 -6.11 -16.56
CA GLY A 20 3.22 -7.30 -15.95
C GLY A 20 3.85 -7.64 -14.60
N ILE A 21 5.18 -7.53 -14.50
CA ILE A 21 5.92 -7.79 -13.26
C ILE A 21 5.57 -6.77 -12.19
N THR A 22 5.50 -5.48 -12.51
CA THR A 22 5.17 -4.44 -11.52
C THR A 22 3.74 -4.58 -10.99
N ILE A 23 2.77 -4.87 -11.87
CA ILE A 23 1.39 -5.16 -11.46
C ILE A 23 1.33 -6.39 -10.55
N PHE A 24 2.06 -7.46 -10.90
CA PHE A 24 2.13 -8.66 -10.08
C PHE A 24 2.63 -8.37 -8.66
N PHE A 25 3.74 -7.63 -8.52
CA PHE A 25 4.27 -7.26 -7.20
C PHE A 25 3.33 -6.35 -6.41
N ALA A 26 2.66 -5.40 -7.07
CA ALA A 26 1.67 -4.54 -6.42
C ALA A 26 0.51 -5.35 -5.85
N ILE A 27 -0.06 -6.26 -6.65
CA ILE A 27 -1.14 -7.15 -6.20
C ILE A 27 -0.66 -8.07 -5.09
N TYR A 28 0.52 -8.69 -5.25
CA TYR A 28 1.11 -9.58 -4.26
C TYR A 28 1.28 -8.89 -2.89
N THR A 29 1.74 -7.64 -2.89
CA THR A 29 1.93 -6.85 -1.66
C THR A 29 0.60 -6.58 -0.97
N VAL A 30 -0.43 -6.17 -1.71
CA VAL A 30 -1.78 -5.91 -1.15
C VAL A 30 -2.40 -7.19 -0.58
N VAL A 31 -2.29 -8.30 -1.30
CA VAL A 31 -2.82 -9.61 -0.85
C VAL A 31 -2.09 -10.09 0.40
N THR A 32 -0.76 -9.98 0.42
CA THR A 32 0.06 -10.40 1.57
C THR A 32 -0.25 -9.55 2.80
N ASN A 33 -0.36 -8.22 2.63
CA ASN A 33 -0.75 -7.34 3.73
C ASN A 33 -2.12 -7.71 4.30
N GLY A 34 -3.13 -7.89 3.45
CA GLY A 34 -4.49 -8.27 3.89
C GLY A 34 -4.53 -9.63 4.59
N LYS A 35 -3.70 -10.59 4.17
CA LYS A 35 -3.54 -11.87 4.85
C LYS A 35 -2.92 -11.68 6.24
N ASN A 36 -1.85 -10.90 6.34
CA ASN A 36 -1.17 -10.65 7.60
C ASN A 36 -2.05 -9.89 8.59
N GLN A 37 -2.83 -8.89 8.14
CA GLN A 37 -3.80 -8.19 8.98
C GLN A 37 -4.77 -9.16 9.66
N ARG A 38 -5.36 -10.10 8.88
CA ARG A 38 -6.26 -11.12 9.42
C ARG A 38 -5.60 -12.05 10.42
N ILE A 39 -4.33 -12.36 10.24
CA ILE A 39 -3.58 -13.19 11.20
C ILE A 39 -3.38 -12.40 12.50
N LEU A 40 -2.97 -11.14 12.41
CA LEU A 40 -2.77 -10.25 13.56
C LEU A 40 -4.05 -9.97 14.35
N GLU A 41 -5.22 -9.96 13.69
CA GLU A 41 -6.53 -9.85 14.37
C GLU A 41 -6.81 -10.95 15.40
N HIS A 42 -6.13 -12.10 15.29
CA HIS A 42 -6.30 -13.24 16.20
C HIS A 42 -5.18 -13.34 17.24
N GLN A 43 -4.28 -12.35 17.31
CA GLN A 43 -3.16 -12.34 18.24
C GLN A 43 -3.39 -11.37 19.38
N ASP A 44 -2.94 -11.75 20.57
CA ASP A 44 -3.04 -10.93 21.79
C ASP A 44 -1.76 -10.08 22.04
N ASN A 45 -0.72 -10.27 21.24
CA ASN A 45 0.62 -9.70 21.44
C ASN A 45 1.12 -8.85 20.25
N VAL A 46 0.21 -8.16 19.56
CA VAL A 46 0.59 -7.28 18.45
C VAL A 46 1.28 -6.02 18.98
N ILE A 47 2.41 -5.63 18.40
CA ILE A 47 3.22 -4.49 18.82
C ILE A 47 3.34 -3.49 17.67
N VAL A 48 3.26 -2.19 17.98
CA VAL A 48 3.53 -1.14 17.00
C VAL A 48 5.03 -1.10 16.68
N LYS A 49 5.35 -1.24 15.40
CA LYS A 49 6.73 -1.17 14.91
C LYS A 49 7.09 0.21 14.38
N GLU A 50 6.21 0.80 13.59
CA GLU A 50 6.47 2.03 12.86
C GLU A 50 5.17 2.83 12.76
N ILE A 51 5.30 4.16 12.79
CA ILE A 51 4.20 5.10 12.58
C ILE A 51 4.73 6.21 11.69
N ASP A 52 4.20 6.27 10.47
CA ASP A 52 4.59 7.26 9.47
C ASP A 52 3.43 8.14 9.06
N PHE A 53 3.72 9.42 8.86
CA PHE A 53 2.75 10.35 8.28
C PHE A 53 3.00 10.46 6.78
N HIS A 54 1.97 10.17 6.00
CA HIS A 54 1.98 10.30 4.55
C HIS A 54 1.16 11.52 4.16
N PRO A 55 1.80 12.70 4.02
CA PRO A 55 1.15 13.86 3.43
C PRO A 55 0.90 13.59 1.95
N GLU A 56 -0.37 13.33 1.61
CA GLU A 56 -0.95 13.23 0.27
C GLU A 56 -0.47 12.07 -0.64
N ARG A 57 -1.42 11.23 -1.06
CA ARG A 57 -1.33 10.57 -2.37
C ARG A 57 -1.94 11.50 -3.41
N SER A 58 -1.10 12.25 -4.13
CA SER A 58 -1.56 12.95 -5.33
C SER A 58 -1.75 11.93 -6.45
N THR A 59 -3.00 11.56 -6.74
CA THR A 59 -3.32 10.86 -7.99
C THR A 59 -3.64 11.91 -9.05
N THR A 60 -2.84 11.93 -10.12
CA THR A 60 -3.15 12.70 -11.32
C THR A 60 -4.14 11.89 -12.16
N THR A 61 -5.35 12.40 -12.31
CA THR A 61 -6.36 11.83 -13.23
C THR A 61 -6.56 12.78 -14.40
N MET A 62 -6.65 12.22 -15.61
CA MET A 62 -6.95 12.99 -16.82
C MET A 62 -8.46 13.15 -16.92
N VAL A 63 -8.95 14.38 -16.81
CA VAL A 63 -10.37 14.71 -16.94
C VAL A 63 -10.61 15.51 -18.22
N ASN A 64 -11.72 15.20 -18.89
CA ASN A 64 -12.18 15.93 -20.06
C ASN A 64 -12.98 17.16 -19.61
N THR A 65 -12.55 18.36 -20.03
CA THR A 65 -13.21 19.64 -19.68
C THR A 65 -14.46 19.95 -20.50
N GLY A 66 -15.00 18.98 -21.23
CA GLY A 66 -16.20 19.14 -22.06
C GLY A 66 -15.91 19.63 -23.48
N ASN A 67 -14.69 20.11 -23.75
CA ASN A 67 -14.28 20.60 -25.08
C ASN A 67 -13.37 19.61 -25.82
N GLY A 68 -13.25 18.37 -25.33
CA GLY A 68 -12.32 17.37 -25.86
C GLY A 68 -10.86 17.57 -25.43
N VAL A 69 -10.58 18.58 -24.59
CA VAL A 69 -9.26 18.81 -24.01
C VAL A 69 -9.16 18.01 -22.71
N MET A 70 -8.18 17.11 -22.65
CA MET A 70 -7.83 16.41 -21.43
C MET A 70 -6.86 17.29 -20.63
N VAL A 71 -7.21 17.59 -19.38
CA VAL A 71 -6.31 18.29 -18.45
C VAL A 71 -6.01 17.42 -17.24
N PRO A 72 -4.77 17.47 -16.72
CA PRO A 72 -4.45 16.81 -15.47
C PRO A 72 -5.18 17.53 -14.34
N GLN A 73 -6.05 16.81 -13.63
CA GLN A 73 -6.62 17.29 -12.37
C GLN A 73 -5.90 16.61 -11.22
N TYR A 74 -5.38 17.44 -10.32
CA TYR A 74 -4.83 16.97 -9.06
C TYR A 74 -6.01 16.68 -8.14
N GLN A 75 -6.32 15.41 -7.92
CA GLN A 75 -7.15 15.01 -6.81
C GLN A 75 -6.25 14.84 -5.59
N HIS A 76 -6.32 15.81 -4.68
CA HIS A 76 -5.72 15.69 -3.35
C HIS A 76 -6.57 14.71 -2.54
N SER A 77 -6.14 13.45 -2.47
CA SER A 77 -6.71 12.48 -1.53
C SER A 77 -5.90 12.52 -0.24
N GLY A 78 -6.63 12.55 0.88
CA GLY A 78 -6.23 12.98 2.22
C GLY A 78 -4.89 12.45 2.72
N ALA A 79 -4.22 13.28 3.54
CA ALA A 79 -3.12 12.83 4.35
C ALA A 79 -3.58 11.70 5.28
N TYR A 80 -2.75 10.68 5.45
CA TYR A 80 -3.06 9.55 6.32
C TYR A 80 -1.83 9.18 7.15
N TRP A 81 -2.09 8.47 8.24
CA TRP A 81 -1.08 7.85 9.08
C TRP A 81 -0.99 6.37 8.73
N GLU A 82 0.20 5.87 8.47
CA GLU A 82 0.47 4.44 8.32
C GLU A 82 1.03 3.91 9.64
N ILE A 83 0.45 2.82 10.12
CA ILE A 83 0.98 2.07 11.26
C ILE A 83 1.41 0.70 10.77
N VAL A 84 2.66 0.34 11.01
CA VAL A 84 3.12 -1.04 10.86
C VAL A 84 3.04 -1.72 12.21
N ALA A 85 2.27 -2.79 12.29
CA ALA A 85 2.16 -3.62 13.48
C ALA A 85 2.77 -5.00 13.22
N GLU A 86 3.44 -5.55 14.22
CA GLU A 86 4.11 -6.85 14.13
C GLU A 86 3.74 -7.77 15.30
N ALA A 87 3.69 -9.07 15.04
CA ALA A 87 3.63 -10.09 16.07
C ALA A 87 4.52 -11.28 15.67
N GLU A 88 5.13 -11.92 16.66
CA GLU A 88 5.83 -13.18 16.46
C GLU A 88 4.86 -14.34 16.67
N ILE A 89 4.73 -15.20 15.66
CA ILE A 89 3.82 -16.34 15.62
C ILE A 89 4.62 -17.55 15.15
N ASP A 90 4.70 -18.59 15.98
CA ASP A 90 5.44 -19.82 15.69
C ASP A 90 6.90 -19.59 15.23
N GLY A 91 7.57 -18.58 15.82
CA GLY A 91 8.95 -18.21 15.49
C GLY A 91 9.11 -17.42 14.18
N GLN A 92 8.00 -16.98 13.57
CA GLN A 92 7.99 -16.11 12.40
C GLN A 92 7.45 -14.73 12.76
N LEU A 93 8.15 -13.69 12.31
CA LEU A 93 7.66 -12.32 12.45
C LEU A 93 6.65 -12.03 11.34
N ILE A 94 5.41 -11.74 11.74
CA ILE A 94 4.33 -11.35 10.83
C ILE A 94 4.08 -9.86 11.04
N SER A 95 4.17 -9.09 9.96
CA SER A 95 3.91 -7.65 9.96
C SER A 95 2.78 -7.28 9.01
N ALA A 96 2.00 -6.28 9.38
CA ALA A 96 0.98 -5.69 8.50
C ALA A 96 0.89 -4.19 8.71
N SER A 97 0.58 -3.45 7.64
CA SER A 97 0.37 -2.02 7.71
C SER A 97 -1.11 -1.63 7.69
N TYR A 98 -1.47 -0.59 8.43
CA TYR A 98 -2.81 -0.07 8.61
C TYR A 98 -2.83 1.42 8.32
N SER A 99 -3.77 1.87 7.48
CA SER A 99 -3.96 3.29 7.18
C SER A 99 -5.03 3.89 8.07
N LEU A 100 -4.72 5.01 8.71
CA LEU A 100 -5.61 5.77 9.59
C LEU A 100 -5.76 7.20 9.06
N GLU A 101 -6.98 7.72 9.06
CA GLU A 101 -7.24 9.11 8.64
C GLU A 101 -6.80 10.13 9.70
N GLU A 102 -6.87 9.73 10.98
CA GLU A 102 -6.48 10.55 12.11
C GLU A 102 -5.13 10.12 12.70
N LYS A 103 -4.44 11.05 13.37
CA LYS A 103 -3.18 10.75 14.05
C LYS A 103 -3.42 9.73 15.17
N PRO A 104 -2.75 8.58 15.16
CA PRO A 104 -2.88 7.61 16.24
C PRO A 104 -2.31 8.14 17.55
N SER A 105 -2.92 7.73 18.67
CA SER A 105 -2.41 7.99 20.02
C SER A 105 -1.34 6.99 20.47
N PHE A 106 -1.03 5.99 19.63
CA PHE A 106 -0.04 4.96 19.91
C PHE A 106 1.38 5.46 19.70
N HIS A 107 2.33 4.75 20.30
CA HIS A 107 3.76 4.93 20.11
C HIS A 107 4.40 3.62 19.67
N VAL A 108 5.55 3.70 19.03
CA VAL A 108 6.37 2.52 18.72
C VAL A 108 6.65 1.75 20.02
N GLY A 109 6.44 0.43 19.98
CA GLY A 109 6.55 -0.48 21.12
C GLY A 109 5.26 -0.67 21.91
N ASP A 110 4.20 0.11 21.66
CA ASP A 110 2.90 -0.11 22.31
C ASP A 110 2.28 -1.44 21.86
N LYS A 111 1.62 -2.12 22.80
CA LYS A 111 0.82 -3.32 22.51
C LYS A 111 -0.57 -2.93 22.04
N LEU A 112 -1.03 -3.57 20.99
CA LEU A 112 -2.33 -3.32 20.37
C LEU A 112 -3.19 -4.57 20.36
N SER A 113 -4.50 -4.35 20.49
CA SER A 113 -5.54 -5.27 20.05
C SER A 113 -5.98 -4.83 18.66
N VAL A 114 -5.94 -5.76 17.71
CA VAL A 114 -6.37 -5.55 16.33
C VAL A 114 -7.70 -6.27 16.14
N LYS A 115 -8.72 -5.57 15.62
CA LYS A 115 -10.00 -6.19 15.30
C LYS A 115 -10.55 -5.63 13.99
N GLY A 116 -10.48 -6.43 12.92
CA GLY A 116 -10.67 -5.92 11.57
C GLY A 116 -9.67 -4.81 11.25
N LYS A 117 -10.19 -3.60 10.97
CA LYS A 117 -9.38 -2.40 10.72
C LYS A 117 -9.19 -1.52 11.96
N GLU A 118 -9.82 -1.86 13.09
CA GLU A 118 -9.68 -1.08 14.32
C GLU A 118 -8.44 -1.50 15.09
N LEU A 119 -7.67 -0.50 15.53
CA LEU A 119 -6.51 -0.66 16.40
C LEU A 119 -6.84 -0.03 17.74
N ARG A 120 -6.59 -0.75 18.84
CA ARG A 120 -6.79 -0.24 20.22
C ARG A 120 -5.59 -0.58 21.07
N LYS A 121 -5.16 0.35 21.91
CA LYS A 121 -4.07 0.10 22.87
C LYS A 121 -4.53 -0.87 23.95
N ILE A 122 -3.67 -1.82 24.31
CA ILE A 122 -3.84 -2.69 25.48
C ILE A 122 -2.98 -2.08 26.61
N GLU A 123 -3.59 -1.85 27.76
CA GLU A 123 -2.90 -1.37 28.98
C GLU A 123 -2.06 -2.47 29.65
#